data_AF-A0A7R9R283-F1
#
_entry.id   AF-A0A7R9R283-F1
#
_cell.length_a   1.000
_cell.length_b   1.000
_cell.length_c   1.000
_cell.angle_alpha   90.00
_cell.angle_beta   90.00
_cell.angle_gamma   90.00
#
_symmetry.space_group_name_H-M   'P 1'
#
loop_
_entity.id
_entity.type
_entity.pdbx_description
1 polymer ?
#
loop_
_entity_poly.entity_id
_entity_poly.type
_entity_poly.pdbx_seq_one_letter_code
_entity_poly.pdbx_strand_id
1 'polypeptide(L)'
;MAEKAKNSVDTMITTLDPGMKEIIYSGGDINVIVTTDKEAKICPIREAFQKVFGRATVNGLSSQPLSIASQPIGFDNGLKAAKERIQALRMNTSSIPQNQVIVSIENFIVDISDDK
;
A
#
# COMPACT_ATOMS: atom_id res chain seq x y z
N MET A 1 -26.70 -3.18 -16.10
CA MET A 1 -27.71 -2.74 -15.10
C MET A 1 -27.50 -3.40 -13.74
N ALA A 2 -27.16 -4.69 -13.67
CA ALA A 2 -26.87 -5.37 -12.39
C ALA A 2 -25.68 -4.79 -11.61
N GLU A 3 -24.59 -4.40 -12.29
CA GLU A 3 -23.39 -3.84 -11.65
C GLU A 3 -23.65 -2.46 -11.00
N LYS A 4 -24.40 -1.59 -11.69
CA LYS A 4 -24.82 -0.28 -11.14
C LYS A 4 -25.72 -0.44 -9.91
N ALA A 5 -26.64 -1.40 -9.94
CA ALA A 5 -27.54 -1.66 -8.82
C ALA A 5 -26.78 -2.23 -7.61
N LYS A 6 -25.80 -3.12 -7.83
CA LYS A 6 -24.94 -3.67 -6.78
C LYS A 6 -24.09 -2.60 -6.12
N ASN A 7 -23.45 -1.72 -6.91
CA ASN A 7 -22.68 -0.60 -6.37
C ASN A 7 -23.55 0.37 -5.54
N SER A 8 -24.80 0.61 -5.93
CA SER A 8 -25.71 1.45 -5.14
C SER A 8 -26.02 0.85 -3.77
N VAL A 9 -26.16 -0.47 -3.66
CA VAL A 9 -26.41 -1.16 -2.38
C VAL A 9 -25.15 -1.17 -1.51
N ASP A 10 -24.00 -1.49 -2.08
CA ASP A 10 -22.72 -1.49 -1.38
C ASP A 10 -22.38 -0.08 -0.84
N THR A 11 -22.72 0.97 -1.60
CA THR A 11 -22.55 2.37 -1.18
C THR A 11 -23.49 2.73 -0.04
N MET A 12 -24.76 2.30 -0.08
CA MET A 12 -25.69 2.53 1.03
C MET A 12 -25.23 1.82 2.31
N ILE A 13 -24.80 0.56 2.23
CA ILE A 13 -24.35 -0.22 3.39
C ILE A 13 -23.13 0.46 4.05
N THR A 14 -22.14 0.84 3.25
CA THR A 14 -20.92 1.51 3.76
C THR A 14 -21.15 2.91 4.28
N THR A 15 -22.23 3.58 3.87
CA THR A 15 -22.64 4.87 4.44
C THR A 15 -23.27 4.69 5.83
N LEU A 16 -23.99 3.58 6.05
CA LEU A 16 -24.65 3.28 7.33
C LEU A 16 -23.69 2.68 8.36
N ASP A 17 -22.73 1.88 7.90
CA ASP A 17 -21.65 1.35 8.72
C ASP A 17 -20.32 1.43 7.93
N PRO A 18 -19.47 2.44 8.24
CA PRO A 18 -18.18 2.60 7.57
C PRO A 18 -17.27 1.38 7.68
N GLY A 19 -17.42 0.55 8.72
CA GLY A 19 -16.64 -0.67 8.92
C GLY A 19 -16.92 -1.76 7.88
N MET A 20 -18.08 -1.72 7.21
CA MET A 20 -18.43 -2.69 6.18
C MET A 20 -17.67 -2.50 4.87
N LYS A 21 -17.02 -1.34 4.67
CA LYS A 21 -16.26 -1.04 3.45
C LYS A 21 -15.14 -2.05 3.23
N GLU A 22 -14.39 -2.37 4.29
CA GLU A 22 -13.27 -3.31 4.18
C GLU A 22 -13.75 -4.73 3.90
N ILE A 23 -14.92 -5.12 4.39
CA ILE A 23 -15.49 -6.46 4.16
C ILE A 23 -16.04 -6.59 2.74
N ILE A 24 -16.75 -5.58 2.24
CA ILE A 24 -17.40 -5.62 0.92
C ILE A 24 -16.40 -5.49 -0.23
N TYR A 25 -15.37 -4.66 -0.04
CA TYR A 25 -14.36 -4.36 -1.06
C TYR A 25 -13.04 -5.15 -0.89
N SER A 26 -12.93 -6.01 0.12
CA SER A 26 -11.86 -7.02 0.19
C SER A 26 -12.21 -8.29 -0.62
N GLY A 27 -11.20 -9.14 -0.82
CA GLY A 27 -11.29 -10.32 -1.67
C GLY A 27 -11.06 -10.03 -3.16
N GLY A 28 -11.48 -10.96 -4.02
CA GLY A 28 -11.20 -10.93 -5.46
C GLY A 28 -9.80 -11.40 -5.83
N ASP A 29 -9.40 -11.16 -7.08
CA ASP A 29 -8.14 -11.65 -7.65
C ASP A 29 -6.96 -10.69 -7.39
N ILE A 30 -7.23 -9.49 -6.90
CA ILE A 30 -6.20 -8.48 -6.59
C ILE A 30 -5.77 -8.62 -5.14
N ASN A 31 -4.54 -9.07 -4.95
CA ASN A 31 -3.87 -9.13 -3.66
C ASN A 31 -2.58 -8.32 -3.71
N VAL A 32 -2.39 -7.39 -2.78
CA VAL A 32 -1.26 -6.46 -2.73
C VAL A 32 -0.65 -6.48 -1.33
N ILE A 33 0.67 -6.57 -1.27
CA ILE A 33 1.43 -6.46 -0.03
C ILE A 33 2.08 -5.08 0.05
N VAL A 34 1.93 -4.40 1.17
CA VAL A 34 2.59 -3.14 1.47
C VAL A 34 3.75 -3.39 2.41
N THR A 35 4.92 -2.82 2.15
CA THR A 35 6.15 -2.99 2.97
C THR A 35 6.13 -2.27 4.34
N THR A 36 4.95 -2.04 4.91
CA THR A 36 4.76 -1.47 6.25
C THR A 36 3.54 -2.10 6.91
N ASP A 37 3.55 -2.17 8.23
CA ASP A 37 2.46 -2.57 9.13
C ASP A 37 1.66 -1.37 9.67
N LYS A 38 2.03 -0.14 9.29
CA LYS A 38 1.39 1.09 9.78
C LYS A 38 0.12 1.37 9.00
N GLU A 39 -1.03 1.25 9.66
CA GLU A 39 -2.34 1.44 9.03
C GLU A 39 -2.52 2.83 8.41
N ALA A 40 -1.90 3.87 8.98
CA ALA A 40 -1.88 5.21 8.41
C ALA A 40 -1.30 5.28 6.98
N LYS A 41 -0.41 4.33 6.62
CA LYS A 41 0.11 4.19 5.26
C LYS A 41 -0.65 3.16 4.44
N ILE A 42 -1.19 2.11 5.07
CA ILE A 42 -1.90 1.03 4.37
C ILE A 42 -3.29 1.48 3.92
N CYS A 43 -4.06 2.16 4.78
CA CYS A 43 -5.39 2.69 4.47
C CYS A 43 -5.46 3.43 3.13
N PRO A 44 -4.67 4.49 2.88
CA PRO A 44 -4.77 5.24 1.62
C PRO A 44 -4.43 4.37 0.39
N ILE A 45 -3.53 3.38 0.53
CA ILE A 45 -3.24 2.42 -0.55
C ILE A 45 -4.45 1.53 -0.78
N ARG A 46 -5.04 0.96 0.28
CA ARG A 46 -6.23 0.11 0.19
C ARG A 46 -7.37 0.84 -0.52
N GLU A 47 -7.64 2.08 -0.12
CA GLU A 47 -8.66 2.90 -0.75
C GLU A 47 -8.37 3.19 -2.22
N ALA A 48 -7.10 3.50 -2.56
CA ALA A 48 -6.71 3.74 -3.95
C ALA A 48 -6.91 2.50 -4.82
N PHE A 49 -6.49 1.32 -4.33
CA PHE A 49 -6.64 0.07 -5.06
C PHE A 49 -8.11 -0.35 -5.18
N GLN A 50 -8.91 -0.25 -4.12
CA GLN A 50 -10.34 -0.55 -4.19
C GLN A 50 -11.10 0.43 -5.10
N LYS A 51 -10.70 1.70 -5.13
CA LYS A 51 -11.29 2.69 -6.04
C LYS A 51 -11.00 2.40 -7.52
N VAL A 52 -9.79 1.93 -7.84
CA VAL A 52 -9.37 1.68 -9.23
C VAL A 52 -9.76 0.28 -9.71
N PHE A 53 -9.62 -0.73 -8.86
CA PHE A 53 -9.79 -2.14 -9.22
C PHE A 53 -11.06 -2.79 -8.63
N GLY A 54 -11.84 -2.05 -7.83
CA GLY A 54 -13.05 -2.55 -7.18
C GLY A 54 -12.73 -3.39 -5.96
N ARG A 55 -12.61 -4.71 -6.13
CA ARG A 55 -12.30 -5.65 -5.03
C ARG A 55 -10.80 -5.90 -4.99
N ALA A 56 -10.16 -5.44 -3.93
CA ALA A 56 -8.74 -5.58 -3.72
C ALA A 56 -8.43 -5.84 -2.24
N THR A 57 -7.59 -6.84 -2.00
CA THR A 57 -7.05 -7.15 -0.68
C THR A 57 -5.68 -6.50 -0.55
N VAL A 58 -5.51 -5.61 0.42
CA VAL A 58 -4.24 -4.91 0.68
C VAL A 58 -3.82 -5.18 2.12
N ASN A 59 -2.68 -5.86 2.27
CA ASN A 59 -2.14 -6.29 3.56
C ASN A 59 -0.77 -5.65 3.80
N GLY A 60 -0.50 -5.27 5.04
CA GLY A 60 0.81 -4.75 5.45
C GLY A 60 1.73 -5.83 5.99
N LEU A 61 3.00 -5.82 5.55
CA LEU A 61 4.09 -6.58 6.15
C LEU A 61 5.25 -5.64 6.45
N SER A 62 5.70 -5.65 7.71
CA SER A 62 6.79 -4.79 8.16
C SER A 62 8.10 -5.11 7.44
N SER A 63 8.76 -4.08 6.90
CA SER A 63 10.07 -4.20 6.26
C SER A 63 10.90 -2.95 6.52
N GLN A 64 12.22 -3.12 6.64
CA GLN A 64 13.17 -2.04 6.86
C GLN A 64 14.18 -1.97 5.70
N PRO A 65 14.61 -0.76 5.30
CA PRO A 65 15.70 -0.62 4.33
C PRO A 65 17.00 -1.18 4.93
N LEU A 66 17.85 -1.74 4.07
CA LEU A 66 19.06 -2.47 4.49
C LEU A 66 20.24 -1.54 4.73
N SER A 67 20.34 -0.46 3.94
CA SER A 67 21.50 0.44 3.93
C SER A 67 21.14 1.92 4.14
N ILE A 68 19.86 2.26 4.15
CA ILE A 68 19.39 3.64 4.35
C ILE A 68 18.92 3.86 5.79
N ALA A 69 19.25 5.02 6.34
CA ALA A 69 18.77 5.45 7.65
C ALA A 69 17.24 5.53 7.71
N SER A 70 16.66 5.45 8.92
CA SER A 70 15.21 5.55 9.13
C SER A 70 14.58 6.82 8.56
N GLN A 71 15.35 7.91 8.46
CA GLN A 71 14.97 9.14 7.79
C GLN A 71 15.86 9.36 6.56
N PRO A 72 15.37 8.99 5.35
CA PRO A 72 16.09 9.28 4.11
C PRO A 72 16.16 10.79 3.85
N ILE A 73 17.32 11.25 3.38
CA ILE A 73 17.57 12.62 2.93
C ILE A 73 17.95 12.56 1.44
N GLY A 74 17.25 13.33 0.61
CA GLY A 74 17.35 13.32 -0.84
C GLY A 74 16.43 12.29 -1.50
N PHE A 75 15.98 12.62 -2.71
CA PHE A 75 15.12 11.76 -3.51
C PHE A 75 15.75 10.39 -3.79
N ASP A 76 17.05 10.36 -4.11
CA ASP A 76 17.77 9.12 -4.42
C ASP A 76 17.79 8.14 -3.24
N ASN A 77 18.01 8.65 -2.03
CA ASN A 77 17.98 7.82 -0.82
C ASN A 77 16.56 7.37 -0.49
N GLY A 78 15.55 8.22 -0.73
CA GLY A 78 14.13 7.84 -0.61
C GLY A 78 13.76 6.69 -1.56
N LEU A 79 14.14 6.82 -2.83
CA LEU A 79 13.91 5.78 -3.84
C LEU A 79 14.68 4.50 -3.53
N LYS A 80 15.93 4.61 -3.07
CA LYS A 80 16.75 3.46 -2.68
C LYS A 80 16.14 2.74 -1.47
N ALA A 81 15.70 3.46 -0.45
CA ALA A 81 15.03 2.88 0.72
C ALA A 81 13.74 2.13 0.34
N ALA A 82 12.91 2.70 -0.54
CA ALA A 82 11.71 2.02 -1.04
C ALA A 82 12.03 0.70 -1.76
N LYS A 83 13.06 0.70 -2.62
CA LYS A 83 13.53 -0.51 -3.32
C LYS A 83 14.08 -1.55 -2.35
N GLU A 84 14.90 -1.14 -1.39
CA GLU A 84 15.47 -2.02 -0.37
C GLU A 84 14.40 -2.65 0.51
N ARG A 85 13.33 -1.93 0.87
CA ARG A 85 12.21 -2.51 1.62
C ARG A 85 11.51 -3.64 0.84
N ILE A 86 11.32 -3.48 -0.47
CA ILE A 86 10.75 -4.53 -1.33
C ILE A 86 11.70 -5.73 -1.38
N GLN A 87 13.00 -5.48 -1.56
CA GLN A 87 14.01 -6.53 -1.61
C GLN A 87 14.11 -7.30 -0.29
N ALA A 88 14.20 -6.59 0.83
CA ALA A 88 14.27 -7.16 2.17
C ALA A 88 13.05 -8.04 2.46
N LEU A 89 11.85 -7.60 2.07
CA LEU A 89 10.65 -8.38 2.24
C LEU A 89 10.67 -9.68 1.42
N ARG A 90 11.14 -9.63 0.16
CA ARG A 90 11.31 -10.82 -0.69
C ARG A 90 12.38 -11.78 -0.17
N MET A 91 13.46 -11.27 0.42
CA MET A 91 14.54 -12.09 0.96
C MET A 91 14.18 -12.75 2.28
N ASN A 92 13.48 -12.03 3.16
CA ASN A 92 13.26 -12.43 4.54
C ASN A 92 11.95 -13.19 4.75
N THR A 93 11.05 -13.22 3.77
CA THR A 93 9.76 -13.88 3.87
C THR A 93 9.62 -14.98 2.82
N SER A 94 9.85 -16.23 3.23
CA SER A 94 9.75 -17.42 2.37
C SER A 94 8.33 -17.70 1.83
N SER A 95 7.32 -17.00 2.33
CA SER A 95 5.92 -17.19 1.96
C SER A 95 5.40 -16.22 0.88
N ILE A 96 6.23 -15.30 0.37
CA ILE A 96 5.80 -14.35 -0.67
C ILE A 96 6.03 -14.97 -2.06
N PRO A 97 4.97 -15.22 -2.86
CA PRO A 97 5.13 -15.72 -4.22
C PRO A 97 5.94 -14.78 -5.10
N GLN A 98 6.69 -15.32 -6.06
CA GLN A 98 7.53 -14.52 -6.97
C GLN A 98 6.73 -13.41 -7.68
N ASN A 99 5.51 -13.72 -8.14
CA ASN A 99 4.65 -12.81 -8.87
C ASN A 99 3.74 -11.94 -7.98
N GLN A 100 3.95 -11.95 -6.66
CA GLN A 100 3.18 -11.12 -5.74
C GLN A 100 3.50 -9.64 -5.97
N VAL A 101 2.45 -8.82 -6.09
CA VAL A 101 2.56 -7.36 -6.16
C VAL A 101 2.94 -6.84 -4.77
N ILE A 102 4.01 -6.06 -4.72
CA ILE A 102 4.52 -5.44 -3.50
C ILE A 102 4.65 -3.93 -3.74
N VAL A 103 4.08 -3.14 -2.83
CA VAL A 103 4.11 -1.69 -2.85
C VAL A 103 4.95 -1.18 -1.69
N SER A 104 5.82 -0.21 -1.96
CA SER A 104 6.56 0.50 -0.93
C SER A 104 6.32 1.99 -1.01
N ILE A 105 6.26 2.63 0.16
CA ILE A 105 6.07 4.06 0.32
C ILE A 105 7.13 4.59 1.28
N GLU A 106 7.93 5.52 0.78
CA GLU A 106 8.98 6.17 1.54
C GLU A 106 8.76 7.67 1.62
N ASN A 107 8.88 8.21 2.83
CA ASN A 107 8.97 9.64 3.03
C ASN A 107 10.45 10.02 3.05
N PHE A 108 10.82 11.10 2.40
CA PHE A 108 12.19 11.61 2.42
C PHE A 108 12.17 13.12 2.65
N ILE A 109 13.27 13.65 3.17
CA ILE A 109 13.49 15.09 3.31
C ILE A 109 14.39 15.50 2.16
N VAL A 110 14.07 16.59 1.47
CA VAL A 110 14.98 17.21 0.51
C VAL A 110 15.52 18.49 1.14
N ASP A 111 16.84 18.68 1.05
CA ASP A 111 17.42 19.98 1.37
C ASP A 111 17.29 20.88 0.14
N ILE A 112 16.74 22.06 0.33
CA ILE A 112 16.61 23.09 -0.71
C ILE A 112 17.54 24.21 -0.28
N SER A 113 18.83 24.06 -0.59
CA SER A 113 19.76 25.17 -0.50
C SER A 113 19.54 26.08 -1.71
N ASP A 114 19.41 27.39 -1.47
CA ASP A 114 19.52 28.38 -2.54
C ASP A 114 20.94 28.28 -3.11
N ASP A 115 21.08 27.62 -4.26
CA ASP A 115 22.26 27.75 -5.10
C ASP A 115 22.33 29.22 -5.54
N LYS A 116 23.24 29.98 -4.92
CA LYS A 116 23.63 31.30 -5.38
C LYS A 116 24.50 31.22 -6.63
#